data_AF-A0A3P6TT85-F1
#
_entry.id   AF-A0A3P6TT85-F1
#
_cell.length_a   1.000
_cell.length_b   1.000
_cell.length_c   1.000
_cell.angle_alpha   90.00
_cell.angle_beta   90.00
_cell.angle_gamma   90.00
#
_symmetry.space_group_name_H-M   'P 1'
#
loop_
_entity.id
_entity.type
_entity.pdbx_description
1 polymer ?
#
loop_
_entity_poly.entity_id
_entity_poly.type
_entity_poly.pdbx_seq_one_letter_code
_entity_poly.pdbx_strand_id
1 'polypeptide(L)'
;MFNAIIERFLTTFGEKWSKDEYIMLLLNAITLFSPFRTNLQDIQKLQKIHEKYCDVLRRYLGNLYVAPEAEKAYHELLMKSGEELNHLSHSLLRIYHSLNNNELNPLLCELFDLSQT
;
A
#
# COMPACT_ATOMS: atom_id res chain seq x y z
N MET A 1 -12.70 5.36 8.16
CA MET A 1 -11.24 5.49 8.39
C MET A 1 -10.42 4.71 7.38
N PHE A 2 -10.71 3.43 7.14
CA PHE A 2 -10.08 2.64 6.05
C PHE A 2 -10.24 3.31 4.67
N ASN A 3 -11.44 3.83 4.36
CA ASN A 3 -11.68 4.60 3.13
C ASN A 3 -10.84 5.88 3.02
N ALA A 4 -10.55 6.58 4.13
CA ALA A 4 -9.74 7.82 4.06
C ALA A 4 -8.25 7.52 3.85
N ILE A 5 -7.77 6.38 4.37
CA ILE A 5 -6.43 5.87 4.13
C ILE A 5 -6.29 5.44 2.67
N ILE A 6 -7.29 4.73 2.16
CA ILE A 6 -7.37 4.36 0.74
C ILE A 6 -7.44 5.63 -0.10
N GLU A 7 -8.37 6.55 0.13
CA GLU A 7 -8.50 7.80 -0.64
C GLU A 7 -7.22 8.61 -0.67
N ARG A 8 -6.51 8.75 0.45
CA ARG A 8 -5.23 9.45 0.51
C ARG A 8 -4.14 8.73 -0.29
N PHE A 9 -4.07 7.40 -0.19
CA PHE A 9 -3.21 6.56 -1.03
C PHE A 9 -3.58 6.69 -2.52
N LEU A 10 -4.87 6.75 -2.86
CA LEU A 10 -5.35 6.95 -4.23
C LEU A 10 -4.94 8.33 -4.76
N THR A 11 -4.99 9.39 -3.95
CA THR A 11 -4.64 10.76 -4.39
C THR A 11 -3.16 10.96 -4.66
N THR A 12 -2.28 10.15 -4.08
CA THR A 12 -0.84 10.29 -4.32
C THR A 12 -0.44 9.74 -5.67
N PHE A 13 -1.04 8.67 -6.17
CA PHE A 13 -0.85 8.26 -7.57
C PHE A 13 -1.52 9.30 -8.48
N GLY A 14 -0.74 9.95 -9.35
CA GLY A 14 -1.23 11.08 -10.15
C GLY A 14 -2.52 10.75 -10.91
N GLU A 15 -3.31 11.76 -11.27
CA GLU A 15 -4.69 11.63 -11.77
C GLU A 15 -4.93 10.56 -12.84
N LYS A 16 -3.92 10.21 -13.62
CA LYS A 16 -3.97 9.14 -14.62
C LYS A 16 -4.24 7.77 -14.00
N TRP A 17 -3.59 7.45 -12.88
CA TRP A 17 -3.59 6.11 -12.28
C TRP A 17 -4.69 5.93 -11.25
N SER A 18 -5.00 6.99 -10.50
CA SER A 18 -6.05 6.98 -9.47
C SER A 18 -7.46 6.78 -10.01
N LYS A 19 -7.66 6.98 -11.33
CA LYS A 19 -8.92 6.74 -12.04
C LYS A 19 -9.02 5.34 -12.66
N ASP A 20 -7.92 4.59 -12.73
CA ASP A 20 -7.92 3.20 -13.21
C ASP A 20 -8.10 2.25 -12.02
N GLU A 21 -9.36 1.86 -11.79
CA GLU A 21 -9.75 1.02 -10.65
C GLU A 21 -8.97 -0.31 -10.60
N TYR A 22 -8.67 -0.93 -11.75
CA TYR A 22 -7.96 -2.20 -11.79
C TYR A 22 -6.50 -2.04 -11.36
N ILE A 23 -5.83 -0.98 -11.81
CA ILE A 23 -4.47 -0.66 -11.35
C ILE A 23 -4.46 -0.44 -9.85
N MET A 24 -5.42 0.30 -9.31
CA MET A 24 -5.49 0.56 -7.87
C MET A 24 -5.78 -0.70 -7.04
N LEU A 25 -6.66 -1.59 -7.49
CA LEU A 25 -6.92 -2.87 -6.84
C LEU A 25 -5.68 -3.76 -6.82
N LEU A 26 -4.91 -3.79 -7.92
CA LEU A 26 -3.65 -4.54 -7.99
C LEU A 26 -2.58 -3.96 -7.06
N LEU A 27 -2.44 -2.63 -7.00
CA LEU A 27 -1.52 -1.98 -6.06
C LEU A 27 -1.90 -2.24 -4.59
N ASN A 28 -3.19 -2.27 -4.28
CA ASN A 28 -3.68 -2.64 -2.96
C ASN A 28 -3.32 -4.10 -2.62
N ALA A 29 -3.47 -5.03 -3.55
CA ALA A 29 -3.08 -6.42 -3.35
C ALA A 29 -1.56 -6.57 -3.14
N ILE A 30 -0.75 -5.91 -3.97
CA ILE A 30 0.73 -5.88 -3.85
C ILE A 30 1.14 -5.36 -2.47
N THR A 31 0.52 -4.27 -2.03
CA THR A 31 0.72 -3.65 -0.72
C THR A 31 0.27 -4.55 0.44
N LEU A 32 -0.87 -5.24 0.29
CA LEU A 32 -1.42 -6.14 1.30
C LEU A 32 -0.49 -7.33 1.55
N PHE A 33 0.02 -7.94 0.47
CA PHE A 33 0.88 -9.12 0.50
C PHE A 33 2.38 -8.78 0.60
N SER A 34 2.74 -7.54 0.92
CA SER A 34 4.14 -7.13 1.08
C SER A 34 4.87 -8.01 2.11
N PRO A 35 6.00 -8.65 1.77
CA PRO A 35 6.74 -9.53 2.67
C PRO A 35 7.48 -8.79 3.78
N PHE A 36 7.51 -7.46 3.74
CA PHE A 36 8.17 -6.61 4.74
C PHE A 36 7.34 -6.40 6.02
N ARG A 37 6.16 -7.01 6.13
CA ARG A 37 5.38 -6.98 7.37
C ARG A 37 6.05 -7.85 8.44
N THR A 38 6.10 -7.33 9.67
CA THR A 38 6.56 -8.08 10.84
C THR A 38 5.57 -9.19 11.21
N ASN A 39 6.03 -10.20 11.95
CA ASN A 39 5.19 -11.28 12.53
C ASN A 39 4.52 -12.25 11.52
N LEU A 40 5.09 -12.44 10.33
CA LEU A 40 4.61 -13.41 9.36
C LEU A 40 5.13 -14.83 9.66
N GLN A 41 4.22 -15.81 9.73
CA GLN A 41 4.58 -17.23 9.94
C GLN A 41 5.17 -17.91 8.69
N ASP A 42 4.67 -17.56 7.50
CA ASP A 42 5.08 -18.15 6.22
C ASP A 42 5.39 -17.07 5.17
N ILE A 43 6.57 -16.45 5.35
CA ILE A 43 7.07 -15.37 4.49
C ILE A 43 7.21 -15.85 3.04
N GLN A 44 7.64 -17.09 2.82
CA GLN A 44 7.86 -17.63 1.47
C GLN A 44 6.56 -17.75 0.68
N LYS A 45 5.49 -18.21 1.31
CA LYS A 45 4.17 -18.28 0.67
C LYS A 45 3.63 -16.88 0.37
N LEU A 46 3.82 -15.93 1.29
CA LEU A 46 3.40 -14.54 1.09
C LEU A 46 4.16 -13.88 -0.08
N GLN A 47 5.47 -14.09 -0.14
CA GLN A 47 6.31 -13.59 -1.21
C GLN A 47 5.87 -14.12 -2.58
N LYS A 48 5.55 -15.42 -2.69
CA LYS A 48 5.00 -16.00 -3.92
C LYS A 48 3.66 -15.38 -4.34
N ILE A 49 2.82 -14.98 -3.38
CA ILE A 49 1.55 -14.29 -3.67
C ILE A 49 1.83 -12.87 -4.15
N HIS A 50 2.74 -12.15 -3.48
CA HIS A 50 3.16 -10.81 -3.85
C HIS A 50 3.72 -10.78 -5.28
N GLU A 51 4.65 -11.67 -5.61
CA GLU A 51 5.24 -11.81 -6.95
C GLU A 51 4.18 -12.05 -8.03
N LYS A 52 3.16 -12.87 -7.75
CA LYS A 52 2.03 -13.09 -8.67
C LYS A 52 1.26 -11.81 -8.95
N TYR A 53 0.98 -10.99 -7.94
CA TYR A 53 0.27 -9.73 -8.17
C TYR A 53 1.12 -8.69 -8.91
N CYS A 54 2.43 -8.64 -8.65
CA CYS A 54 3.37 -7.84 -9.44
C CYS A 54 3.36 -8.26 -10.92
N ASP A 55 3.40 -9.57 -11.19
CA ASP A 55 3.32 -10.10 -12.56
C ASP A 55 1.98 -9.77 -13.25
N VAL A 56 0.85 -9.85 -12.52
CA VAL A 56 -0.46 -9.47 -13.05
C VAL A 56 -0.49 -7.98 -13.42
N LEU A 57 0.02 -7.10 -12.56
CA LEU A 57 0.12 -5.67 -12.86
C LEU A 57 0.96 -5.40 -14.11
N ARG A 58 2.13 -6.03 -14.22
CA ARG A 58 3.01 -5.89 -15.39
C ARG A 58 2.33 -6.31 -16.68
N ARG A 59 1.63 -7.46 -16.67
CA ARG A 59 0.86 -7.95 -17.82
C ARG A 59 -0.33 -7.06 -18.15
N TYR A 60 -1.02 -6.54 -17.14
CA TYR A 60 -2.14 -5.62 -17.34
C TYR A 60 -1.68 -4.34 -18.06
N LEU A 61 -0.59 -3.73 -17.58
CA LEU A 61 0.02 -2.55 -18.22
C LEU A 61 0.50 -2.86 -19.65
N GLY A 62 1.08 -4.04 -19.88
CA GLY A 62 1.51 -4.48 -21.21
C GLY A 62 0.37 -4.71 -22.21
N ASN A 63 -0.88 -4.85 -21.75
CA ASN A 63 -2.06 -4.87 -22.63
C ASN A 63 -2.61 -3.47 -22.92
N LEU A 64 -2.25 -2.47 -22.12
CA LEU A 64 -2.77 -1.10 -22.24
C LEU A 64 -1.80 -0.16 -22.97
N TYR A 65 -0.50 -0.43 -22.89
CA TYR A 65 0.56 0.44 -23.39
C TYR A 65 1.58 -0.36 -24.20
N VAL A 66 2.30 0.32 -25.10
CA VAL A 66 3.45 -0.29 -25.78
C VAL A 66 4.59 -0.57 -24.80
N ALA A 67 5.45 -1.54 -25.13
CA ALA A 67 6.33 -2.18 -24.15
C ALA A 67 7.21 -1.23 -23.31
N PRO A 68 7.86 -0.19 -23.86
CA PRO A 68 8.67 0.74 -23.07
C PRO A 68 7.85 1.53 -22.04
N GLU A 69 6.66 1.99 -22.43
CA GLU A 69 5.74 2.79 -21.61
C GLU A 69 5.10 1.93 -20.52
N ALA A 70 4.73 0.69 -20.85
CA ALA A 70 4.22 -0.28 -19.88
C ALA A 70 5.27 -0.58 -18.81
N GLU A 71 6.52 -0.81 -19.22
CA GLU A 71 7.61 -1.11 -18.29
C GLU A 71 7.96 0.09 -17.41
N LYS A 72 7.98 1.30 -17.98
CA LYS A 72 8.18 2.54 -17.21
C LYS A 72 7.07 2.73 -16.18
N ALA A 73 5.81 2.61 -16.59
CA ALA A 73 4.65 2.73 -15.69
C ALA A 73 4.71 1.69 -14.56
N TYR A 74 5.08 0.45 -14.86
CA TYR A 74 5.21 -0.61 -13.88
C TYR A 74 6.18 -0.24 -12.76
N HIS A 75 7.39 0.21 -13.13
CA HIS A 75 8.40 0.62 -12.14
C HIS A 75 7.98 1.84 -11.33
N GLU A 76 7.41 2.87 -11.98
CA GLU A 76 6.93 4.07 -11.30
C GLU A 76 5.84 3.74 -10.26
N LEU A 77 4.90 2.87 -10.61
CA LEU A 77 3.82 2.47 -9.71
C LEU A 77 4.30 1.63 -8.53
N LEU A 78 5.24 0.70 -8.74
CA LEU A 78 5.82 -0.10 -7.65
C LEU A 78 6.65 0.75 -6.68
N MET A 79 7.52 1.61 -7.21
CA MET A 79 8.32 2.54 -6.40
C MET A 79 7.41 3.39 -5.52
N LYS A 80 6.39 3.98 -6.12
CA LYS A 80 5.45 4.85 -5.42
C LYS A 80 4.61 4.09 -4.39
N SER A 81 4.20 2.86 -4.69
CA SER A 81 3.52 2.00 -3.71
C SER A 81 4.38 1.72 -2.47
N GLY A 82 5.69 1.52 -2.64
CA GLY A 82 6.61 1.37 -1.52
C GLY A 82 6.82 2.66 -0.71
N GLU A 83 6.99 3.79 -1.38
CA GLU A 83 7.14 5.11 -0.73
C GLU A 83 5.90 5.50 0.08
N GLU A 84 4.71 5.31 -0.51
CA GLU A 84 3.44 5.64 0.13
C GLU A 84 3.18 4.79 1.36
N LEU A 85 3.56 3.51 1.35
CA LEU A 85 3.48 2.64 2.52
C LEU A 85 4.30 3.20 3.70
N ASN A 86 5.53 3.61 3.42
CA ASN A 86 6.41 4.20 4.43
C ASN A 86 5.86 5.54 4.92
N HIS A 87 5.44 6.42 4.01
CA HIS A 87 4.88 7.72 4.35
C HIS A 87 3.58 7.63 5.15
N LEU A 88 2.69 6.71 4.79
CA LEU A 88 1.44 6.46 5.50
C LEU A 88 1.72 5.94 6.91
N SER A 89 2.62 4.97 7.05
CA SER A 89 3.04 4.44 8.36
C SER A 89 3.57 5.54 9.27
N HIS A 90 4.55 6.33 8.80
CA HIS A 90 5.11 7.44 9.56
C HIS A 90 4.11 8.56 9.88
N SER A 91 3.24 8.89 8.92
CA SER A 91 2.23 9.94 9.11
C SER A 91 1.18 9.55 10.13
N LEU A 92 0.72 8.30 10.11
CA LEU A 92 -0.25 7.78 11.07
C LEU A 92 0.36 7.78 12.47
N LEU A 93 1.57 7.23 12.65
CA LEU A 93 2.27 7.25 13.93
C LEU A 93 2.43 8.68 14.49
N ARG A 94 2.80 9.65 13.65
CA ARG A 94 2.94 11.05 14.07
C ARG A 94 1.63 11.68 14.53
N ILE A 95 0.53 11.45 13.79
CA ILE A 95 -0.79 11.97 14.17
C ILE A 95 -1.25 11.32 15.49
N TYR A 96 -1.08 10.01 15.63
CA TYR A 96 -1.51 9.31 16.84
C TYR A 96 -0.71 9.71 18.09
N HIS A 97 0.61 9.92 17.97
CA HIS A 97 1.40 10.46 19.09
C HIS A 97 1.03 11.90 19.49
N SER A 98 0.37 12.65 18.60
CA SER A 98 -0.11 14.01 18.90
C SER A 98 -1.51 14.07 19.52
N LEU A 99 -2.20 12.93 19.63
CA LEU A 99 -3.52 12.83 20.24
C LEU A 99 -3.38 12.37 21.70
N ASN A 100 -4.13 12.99 22.62
CA ASN A 100 -4.16 12.54 24.02
C ASN A 100 -4.73 11.12 24.11
N ASN A 101 -4.01 10.23 24.78
CA ASN A 101 -4.30 8.78 24.89
C ASN A 101 -5.72 8.42 25.35
N ASN A 102 -6.46 9.34 25.98
CA ASN A 102 -7.80 9.10 26.52
C ASN A 102 -8.93 9.14 25.48
N GLU A 103 -8.66 9.53 24.23
CA GLU A 103 -9.67 9.62 23.16
C GLU A 103 -9.44 8.63 22.01
N LEU A 104 -8.40 7.79 22.10
CA LEU A 104 -8.05 6.87 21.02
C LEU A 104 -8.94 5.62 21.02
N ASN A 105 -9.44 5.26 19.84
CA ASN A 105 -10.23 4.05 19.64
C ASN A 105 -9.37 2.81 19.97
N PRO A 106 -9.85 1.86 20.80
CA PRO A 106 -9.10 0.67 21.21
C PRO A 106 -8.54 -0.16 20.04
N LEU A 107 -9.28 -0.27 18.93
CA LEU A 107 -8.84 -0.97 17.73
C LEU A 107 -7.60 -0.29 17.11
N LEU A 108 -7.52 1.04 17.18
CA LEU A 108 -6.37 1.79 16.69
C LEU A 108 -5.16 1.61 17.61
N CYS A 109 -5.38 1.58 18.93
CA CYS A 109 -4.30 1.28 19.87
C CYS A 109 -3.65 -0.08 19.58
N GLU A 110 -4.46 -1.10 19.29
CA GLU A 110 -3.99 -2.44 18.92
C GLU A 110 -3.30 -2.46 17.54
N LEU A 111 -3.88 -1.79 16.54
CA LEU A 111 -3.34 -1.81 15.17
C LEU A 111 -1.97 -1.14 15.04
N PHE A 112 -1.65 -0.21 15.95
CA PHE A 112 -0.42 0.59 15.94
C PHE A 112 0.51 0.31 17.13
N ASP A 113 0.25 -0.73 17.93
CA ASP A 113 1.03 -1.07 19.14
C ASP A 113 1.24 0.14 20.09
N LEU A 114 0.23 1.00 20.24
CA LEU A 114 0.31 2.22 21.06
C LEU A 114 0.11 1.95 22.56
N SER A 115 0.51 0.78 23.05
CA SER A 115 0.27 0.36 24.43
C SER A 115 0.81 1.38 25.42
N GLN A 116 -0.05 1.82 26.34
CA GLN A 116 0.27 2.76 27.41
C GLN A 116 1.35 2.14 28.33
N THR A 117 2.55 2.75 28.35
CA THR A 117 3.45 2.67 29.52
C THR A 117 2.90 3.47 30.68
#